data_AF-E1ZUQ2-F1
#
_entry.id   AF-E1ZUQ2-F1
#
_cell.length_a   1.000
_cell.length_b   1.000
_cell.length_c   1.000
_cell.angle_alpha   90.00
_cell.angle_beta   90.00
_cell.angle_gamma   90.00
#
_symmetry.space_group_name_H-M   'P 1'
#
loop_
_entity.id
_entity.type
_entity.pdbx_description
1 polymer ?
#
loop_
_entity_poly.entity_id
_entity_poly.type
_entity_poly.pdbx_seq_one_letter_code
_entity_poly.pdbx_strand_id
1 'polypeptide(L)'
;MTTDGTSGISVERLDWNNYPAWAANMKFFLTTKKCWHMVIHTEPAANAEDRKADELALSYIGLCVKPVHQPTILRCTTSNQAWTTLQETFAAKTFARKLQLRRDLNSLKMC
;
A
#
# COMPACT_ATOMS: atom_id res chain seq x y z
N MET A 1 -13.78 -28.48 13.23
CA MET A 1 -12.58 -27.83 12.65
C MET A 1 -13.08 -26.75 11.71
N THR A 2 -13.13 -25.50 12.15
CA THR A 2 -13.51 -24.37 11.29
C THR A 2 -12.34 -24.05 10.37
N THR A 3 -12.45 -24.39 9.10
CA THR A 3 -11.51 -23.92 8.08
C THR A 3 -11.66 -22.42 7.95
N ASP A 4 -10.75 -21.66 8.58
CA ASP A 4 -10.64 -20.22 8.41
C ASP A 4 -10.31 -19.95 6.93
N GLY A 5 -11.32 -19.49 6.18
CA GLY A 5 -11.31 -19.29 4.73
C GLY A 5 -10.37 -18.16 4.25
N THR A 6 -9.43 -17.74 5.08
CA THR A 6 -8.51 -16.63 4.80
C THR A 6 -7.15 -17.09 4.28
N SER A 7 -6.96 -18.40 4.09
CA SER A 7 -5.69 -19.04 3.69
C SER A 7 -5.34 -18.87 2.19
N GLY A 8 -5.55 -17.69 1.60
CA GLY A 8 -5.26 -17.50 0.17
C GLY A 8 -5.20 -16.07 -0.39
N ILE A 9 -5.48 -15.02 0.39
CA ILE A 9 -5.44 -13.65 -0.16
C ILE A 9 -4.04 -13.07 0.07
N SER A 10 -3.21 -13.09 -0.98
CA SER A 10 -1.91 -12.44 -1.00
C SER A 10 -1.96 -11.17 -1.84
N VAL A 11 -1.48 -10.05 -1.29
CA VAL A 11 -1.24 -8.83 -2.05
C VAL A 11 0.14 -8.95 -2.70
N GLU A 12 0.25 -8.65 -3.99
CA GLU A 12 1.54 -8.55 -4.67
C GLU A 12 2.43 -7.53 -3.94
N ARG A 13 3.74 -7.75 -3.83
CA ARG A 13 4.60 -6.79 -3.14
C ARG A 13 4.77 -5.50 -3.94
N LEU A 14 4.68 -4.36 -3.27
CA LEU A 14 4.87 -3.04 -3.88
C LEU A 14 6.24 -2.95 -4.56
N ASP A 15 6.22 -2.41 -5.77
CA ASP A 15 7.39 -1.99 -6.50
C ASP A 15 7.18 -0.66 -7.24
N TRP A 16 8.19 -0.27 -8.04
CA TRP A 16 8.20 1.00 -8.75
C TRP A 16 7.12 1.13 -9.84
N ASN A 17 6.53 0.03 -10.29
CA ASN A 17 5.66 0.00 -11.47
C ASN A 17 4.21 -0.40 -11.14
N ASN A 18 3.95 -1.02 -10.00
CA ASN A 18 2.65 -1.59 -9.67
C ASN A 18 1.83 -0.78 -8.65
N TYR A 19 2.29 0.40 -8.20
CA TYR A 19 1.66 1.17 -7.11
C TYR A 19 0.13 1.32 -7.21
N PRO A 20 -0.50 1.68 -8.35
CA PRO A 20 -1.95 1.83 -8.41
C PRO A 20 -2.71 0.52 -8.16
N ALA A 21 -2.22 -0.59 -8.71
CA ALA A 21 -2.81 -1.91 -8.50
C ALA A 21 -2.54 -2.41 -7.08
N TRP A 22 -1.31 -2.21 -6.60
CA TRP A 22 -0.93 -2.50 -5.22
C TRP A 22 -1.82 -1.77 -4.22
N ALA A 23 -2.01 -0.46 -4.39
CA ALA A 23 -2.81 0.36 -3.48
C ALA A 23 -4.27 -0.09 -3.42
N ALA A 24 -4.87 -0.42 -4.58
CA ALA A 24 -6.21 -0.97 -4.62
C ALA A 24 -6.32 -2.32 -3.89
N ASN A 25 -5.40 -3.25 -4.19
CA ASN A 25 -5.39 -4.58 -3.58
C ASN A 25 -5.11 -4.53 -2.07
N MET A 26 -4.17 -3.67 -1.65
CA MET A 26 -3.86 -3.45 -0.24
C MET A 26 -5.06 -2.88 0.52
N LYS A 27 -5.79 -1.92 -0.06
CA LYS A 27 -7.01 -1.39 0.54
C LYS A 27 -8.05 -2.51 0.77
N PHE A 28 -8.28 -3.36 -0.23
CA PHE A 28 -9.21 -4.48 -0.08
C PHE A 28 -8.75 -5.46 0.99
N PHE A 29 -7.47 -5.81 1.00
CA PHE A 29 -6.90 -6.71 1.97
C PHE A 29 -7.03 -6.19 3.42
N LEU A 30 -6.66 -4.92 3.67
CA LEU A 30 -6.80 -4.31 5.00
C LEU A 30 -8.27 -4.13 5.42
N THR A 31 -9.18 -3.96 4.46
CA THR A 31 -10.63 -3.94 4.73
C THR A 31 -11.11 -5.32 5.20
N THR A 32 -10.67 -6.40 4.55
CA THR A 32 -10.95 -7.78 5.00
C THR A 32 -10.38 -8.04 6.39
N LYS A 33 -9.22 -7.45 6.73
CA LYS A 33 -8.61 -7.51 8.06
C LYS A 33 -9.17 -6.50 9.06
N LYS A 34 -10.19 -5.73 8.70
CA LYS A 34 -10.87 -4.73 9.54
C LYS A 34 -9.94 -3.66 10.14
N CYS A 35 -8.88 -3.27 9.42
CA CYS A 35 -7.91 -2.27 9.90
C CYS A 35 -7.70 -1.11 8.93
N TRP A 36 -8.39 -1.09 7.78
CA TRP A 36 -8.28 0.01 6.80
C TRP A 36 -8.62 1.39 7.38
N HIS A 37 -9.52 1.48 8.36
CA HIS A 37 -9.91 2.76 8.95
C HIS A 37 -8.69 3.49 9.54
N MET A 38 -7.75 2.79 10.18
CA MET A 38 -6.55 3.43 10.74
C MET A 38 -5.61 4.01 9.69
N VAL A 39 -5.63 3.48 8.47
CA VAL A 39 -4.82 4.01 7.37
C VAL A 39 -5.31 5.38 6.90
N ILE A 40 -6.61 5.65 6.99
CA ILE A 40 -7.21 6.93 6.56
C ILE A 40 -7.37 7.93 7.71
N HIS A 41 -7.30 7.49 8.96
CA HIS A 41 -7.32 8.37 10.12
C HIS A 41 -5.97 9.07 10.30
N THR A 42 -5.99 10.39 10.35
CA THR A 42 -4.81 11.22 10.62
C THR A 42 -4.54 11.36 12.12
N GLU A 43 -5.58 11.24 12.94
CA GLU A 43 -5.46 11.33 14.39
C GLU A 43 -4.90 10.03 14.98
N PRO A 44 -4.12 10.12 16.08
CA PRO A 44 -3.64 8.94 16.79
C PRO A 44 -4.79 8.05 17.27
N ALA A 45 -4.52 6.75 17.37
CA ALA A 45 -5.46 5.77 17.89
C ALA A 45 -5.97 6.16 19.30
N ALA A 46 -7.27 6.38 19.43
CA ALA A 46 -7.89 6.91 20.65
C ALA A 46 -8.02 5.85 21.76
N ASN A 47 -8.22 4.58 21.39
CA ASN A 47 -8.42 3.48 22.32
C ASN A 47 -7.50 2.28 22.02
N ALA A 48 -7.56 1.25 22.86
CA ALA A 48 -6.71 0.07 22.72
C ALA A 48 -7.05 -0.78 21.49
N GLU A 49 -8.28 -0.76 21.01
CA GLU A 49 -8.70 -1.50 19.81
C GLU A 49 -8.15 -0.83 18.56
N ASP A 50 -8.24 0.50 18.48
CA ASP A 50 -7.67 1.30 17.39
C ASP A 50 -6.15 1.16 17.33
N ARG A 51 -5.46 1.11 18.48
CA ARG A 51 -4.01 0.89 18.52
C ARG A 51 -3.64 -0.46 17.91
N LYS A 52 -4.38 -1.52 18.26
CA LYS A 52 -4.18 -2.85 17.66
C LYS A 52 -4.47 -2.85 16.16
N ALA A 53 -5.52 -2.17 15.72
CA ALA A 53 -5.85 -2.06 14.31
C ALA A 53 -4.76 -1.31 13.53
N ASP A 54 -4.19 -0.25 14.10
CA ASP A 54 -3.10 0.52 13.48
C ASP A 54 -1.80 -0.30 13.38
N GLU A 55 -1.42 -0.99 14.47
CA GLU A 55 -0.26 -1.90 14.48
C GLU A 55 -0.41 -3.03 13.46
N LEU A 56 -1.62 -3.60 13.33
CA LEU A 56 -1.91 -4.62 12.32
C LEU A 56 -1.81 -4.06 10.91
N ALA A 57 -2.40 -2.89 10.64
CA ALA A 57 -2.34 -2.26 9.33
C ALA A 57 -0.89 -1.94 8.94
N LEU A 58 -0.10 -1.36 9.86
CA LEU A 58 1.31 -1.06 9.64
C LEU A 58 2.12 -2.33 9.32
N SER A 59 1.89 -3.40 10.08
CA SER A 59 2.55 -4.70 9.88
C SER A 59 2.24 -5.28 8.50
N TYR A 60 0.97 -5.28 8.10
CA TYR A 60 0.55 -5.77 6.78
C TYR A 60 1.13 -4.93 5.63
N ILE A 61 1.16 -3.60 5.76
CA ILE A 61 1.82 -2.72 4.80
C ILE A 61 3.30 -3.10 4.67
N GLY A 62 4.03 -3.27 5.78
CA GLY A 62 5.43 -3.66 5.78
C GLY A 62 5.72 -5.04 5.16
N LEU A 63 4.81 -6.00 5.32
CA LEU A 63 4.94 -7.33 4.73
C LEU A 63 4.68 -7.36 3.21
N CYS A 64 3.90 -6.41 2.72
CA CYS A 64 3.51 -6.33 1.30
C CYS A 64 4.30 -5.28 0.53
N VAL A 65 5.45 -4.84 1.03
CA VAL A 65 6.44 -4.07 0.24
C VAL A 65 7.65 -4.94 -0.06
N LYS A 66 8.42 -4.61 -1.10
CA LYS A 66 9.73 -5.25 -1.33
C LYS A 66 10.70 -4.91 -0.18
N PRO A 67 11.67 -5.79 0.15
CA PRO A 67 12.61 -5.58 1.27
C PRO A 67 13.33 -4.23 1.25
N VAL A 68 13.65 -3.70 0.06
CA VAL A 68 14.28 -2.38 -0.12
C VAL A 68 13.46 -1.22 0.45
N HIS A 69 12.14 -1.37 0.59
CA HIS A 69 11.24 -0.34 1.13
C HIS A 69 10.89 -0.55 2.61
N GLN A 70 11.21 -1.70 3.19
CA GLN A 70 10.91 -2.00 4.60
C GLN A 70 11.57 -1.04 5.59
N PRO A 71 12.84 -0.58 5.40
CA PRO A 71 13.44 0.42 6.29
C PRO A 71 12.64 1.73 6.35
N THR A 72 11.98 2.12 5.26
CA THR A 72 11.10 3.29 5.25
C THR A 72 9.88 3.06 6.12
N ILE A 73 9.27 1.87 6.05
CA ILE A 73 8.09 1.52 6.85
C ILE A 73 8.44 1.42 8.34
N LEU A 74 9.59 0.85 8.69
CA LEU A 74 10.05 0.75 10.09
C LEU A 74 10.29 2.10 10.77
N ARG A 75 10.46 3.17 9.99
CA ARG A 75 10.57 4.55 10.50
C ARG A 75 9.22 5.22 10.72
N CYS A 76 8.13 4.62 10.24
CA CYS A 76 6.78 5.14 10.43
C CYS A 76 6.20 4.63 11.75
N THR A 77 5.51 5.50 12.48
CA THR A 77 4.88 5.15 13.76
C THR A 77 3.42 4.74 13.61
N THR A 78 2.76 5.13 12.52
CA THR A 78 1.36 4.80 12.23
C THR A 78 1.20 4.23 10.83
N SER A 79 0.13 3.46 10.63
CA SER A 79 -0.21 2.91 9.31
C SER A 79 -0.56 4.01 8.30
N ASN A 80 -1.19 5.10 8.75
CA ASN A 80 -1.44 6.31 7.96
C ASN A 80 -0.14 6.96 7.46
N GLN A 81 0.86 7.12 8.34
CA GLN A 81 2.15 7.69 7.96
C GLN A 81 2.87 6.82 6.94
N ALA A 82 2.86 5.50 7.15
CA ALA A 82 3.44 4.54 6.21
C ALA A 82 2.77 4.63 4.84
N TRP A 83 1.44 4.64 4.81
CA TRP A 83 0.66 4.78 3.57
C TRP A 83 0.96 6.08 2.84
N THR A 84 0.94 7.21 3.55
CA THR A 84 1.20 8.54 2.97
C THR A 84 2.61 8.63 2.39
N THR A 85 3.61 8.12 3.11
CA THR A 85 5.01 8.09 2.64
C THR A 85 5.14 7.29 1.34
N LEU A 86 4.48 6.13 1.25
CA LEU A 86 4.45 5.33 0.02
C LEU A 86 3.70 6.07 -1.10
N GLN A 87 2.56 6.68 -0.81
CA GLN A 87 1.80 7.43 -1.79
C GLN A 87 2.62 8.56 -2.41
N GLU A 88 3.30 9.37 -1.60
CA GLU A 88 4.18 10.44 -2.07
C GLU A 88 5.34 9.92 -2.91
N THR A 89 5.94 8.80 -2.49
CA THR A 89 7.11 8.22 -3.18
C THR A 89 6.76 7.62 -4.55
N PHE A 90 5.60 6.98 -4.68
CA PHE A 90 5.27 6.15 -5.84
C PHE A 90 4.19 6.73 -6.76
N ALA A 91 3.28 7.58 -6.25
CA ALA A 91 2.18 8.12 -7.07
C ALA A 91 2.68 9.05 -8.18
N ALA A 92 3.58 9.99 -7.84
CA ALA A 92 4.16 10.92 -8.82
C ALA A 92 4.96 10.18 -9.91
N LYS A 93 5.76 9.19 -9.50
CA LYS A 93 6.56 8.36 -10.42
C LYS A 93 5.69 7.55 -11.37
N THR A 94 4.62 6.95 -10.86
CA THR A 94 3.71 6.14 -11.70
C THR A 94 2.99 7.01 -12.73
N PHE A 95 2.55 8.20 -12.35
CA PHE A 95 1.91 9.14 -13.27
C PHE A 95 2.87 9.60 -14.38
N ALA A 96 4.08 10.03 -14.00
CA ALA A 96 5.11 10.45 -14.95
C ALA A 96 5.46 9.33 -15.94
N ARG A 97 5.60 8.08 -15.46
CA ARG A 97 5.90 6.93 -16.31
C ARG A 97 4.77 6.62 -17.30
N LYS A 98 3.50 6.65 -16.86
CA LYS A 98 2.34 6.47 -17.75
C LYS A 98 2.26 7.56 -18.82
N LEU A 99 2.66 8.78 -18.50
CA LEU A 99 2.73 9.86 -19.48
C LEU A 99 3.85 9.63 -20.50
N GLN A 100 5.04 9.23 -20.04
CA GLN A 100 6.17 8.92 -20.91
C GLN A 100 5.82 7.78 -21.89
N LEU A 101 5.26 6.68 -21.41
CA LEU A 101 4.85 5.56 -22.26
C LEU A 101 3.83 5.95 -23.34
N ARG A 102 2.91 6.87 -23.02
CA ARG A 102 1.96 7.41 -24.03
C ARG A 102 2.68 8.23 -25.09
N ARG A 103 3.68 9.02 -24.71
CA ARG A 103 4.50 9.78 -25.67
C ARG A 103 5.30 8.86 -26.57
N ASP A 104 5.95 7.84 -26.00
CA ASP A 104 6.76 6.87 -26.75
C ASP A 104 5.92 6.05 -27.73
N LEU A 105 4.72 5.62 -27.32
CA LEU A 105 3.79 4.92 -28.24
C LEU A 105 3.31 5.83 -29.38
N ASN A 106 3.10 7.12 -29.10
CA ASN A 106 2.69 8.07 -30.14
C ASN A 106 3.84 8.38 -31.09
N SER A 107 5.09 8.45 -30.63
CA SER A 107 6.23 8.65 -31.53
C SER A 107 6.49 7.44 -32.43
N LEU A 108 6.29 6.22 -31.93
CA LEU A 108 6.42 4.99 -32.73
C LEU A 108 5.36 4.86 -33.83
N LYS A 109 4.16 5.43 -33.65
CA LYS A 109 3.11 5.46 -34.69
C LYS A 109 3.32 6.52 -35.77
N MET A 110 4.25 7.45 -35.54
CA MET A 110 4.56 8.56 -36.44
C MET A 110 5.85 8.32 -37.25
N CYS A 111 6.41 7.10 -37.17
CA CYS A 111 7.53 6.62 -37.99
C CYS A 111 7.04 5.63 -39.04
#